data_AF-F3CEJ5-F1
#
_entry.id   AF-F3CEJ5-F1
#
_cell.length_a   1.000
_cell.length_b   1.000
_cell.length_c   1.000
_cell.angle_alpha   90.00
_cell.angle_beta   90.00
_cell.angle_gamma   90.00
#
_symmetry.space_group_name_H-M   'P 1'
#
loop_
_entity.id
_entity.type
_entity.pdbx_description
1 polymer ?
#
loop_
_entity_poly.entity_id
_entity_poly.type
_entity_poly.pdbx_seq_one_letter_code
_entity_poly.pdbx_strand_id
1 'polypeptide(L)'
;SFVVWRRMAYFGDTLSHAALLGVALGFLLDISPTIAVTVGCLLLAVLLVTLQQRQPLASDTLLGILAPSTLSLGLVVLSFMHEVRIDLMAYLFGDLLAISPADLTWILDGSALVLVLIVALWRPLLAITVHEELARVEGLPVAALRMALMLLIAVVIAVA
;
A
#
# COMPACT_ATOMS: atom_id res chain seq x y z
N SER A 1 -12.80 -0.41 -10.77
CA SER A 1 -13.12 -1.79 -11.24
C SER A 1 -11.92 -2.67 -11.58
N PHE A 2 -10.71 -2.15 -11.88
CA PHE A 2 -9.51 -2.97 -12.16
C PHE A 2 -9.14 -3.97 -11.04
N VAL A 3 -9.24 -3.53 -9.78
CA VAL A 3 -8.93 -4.33 -8.59
C VAL A 3 -9.91 -5.50 -8.40
N VAL A 4 -11.20 -5.25 -8.65
CA VAL A 4 -12.27 -6.27 -8.54
C VAL A 4 -12.12 -7.33 -9.63
N TRP A 5 -11.79 -6.93 -10.86
CA TRP A 5 -11.57 -7.83 -11.98
C TRP A 5 -10.34 -8.73 -11.81
N ARG A 6 -9.38 -8.33 -10.97
CA ARG A 6 -8.15 -9.08 -10.69
C ARG A 6 -8.17 -9.85 -9.36
N ARG A 7 -9.35 -10.01 -8.73
CA ARG A 7 -9.50 -10.63 -7.39
C ARG A 7 -8.60 -9.99 -6.31
N MET A 8 -8.28 -8.71 -6.42
CA MET A 8 -7.45 -7.99 -5.44
C MET A 8 -8.30 -7.18 -4.45
N ALA A 9 -9.55 -7.58 -4.22
CA ALA A 9 -10.46 -6.84 -3.34
C ALA A 9 -9.92 -6.71 -1.90
N TYR A 10 -9.17 -7.71 -1.43
CA TYR A 10 -8.52 -7.75 -0.11
C TYR A 10 -7.17 -7.03 -0.04
N PHE A 11 -6.67 -6.50 -1.16
CA PHE A 11 -5.36 -5.82 -1.20
C PHE A 11 -5.38 -4.51 -0.42
N GLY A 12 -6.46 -3.74 -0.55
CA GLY A 12 -6.65 -2.51 0.22
C GLY A 12 -6.71 -2.77 1.72
N ASP A 13 -7.46 -3.80 2.14
CA ASP A 13 -7.59 -4.21 3.54
C ASP A 13 -6.24 -4.63 4.16
N THR A 14 -5.47 -5.43 3.41
CA THR A 14 -4.12 -5.84 3.84
C THR A 14 -3.17 -4.65 3.98
N LEU A 15 -3.27 -3.66 3.07
CA LEU A 15 -2.48 -2.43 3.16
C LEU A 15 -2.89 -1.53 4.31
N SER A 16 -4.17 -1.45 4.67
CA SER A 16 -4.63 -0.73 5.87
C SER A 16 -4.01 -1.30 7.15
N HIS A 17 -3.93 -2.62 7.25
CA HIS A 17 -3.22 -3.30 8.34
C HIS A 17 -1.70 -3.07 8.32
N ALA A 18 -1.13 -2.91 7.13
CA ALA A 18 0.27 -2.53 6.93
C ALA A 18 0.58 -1.11 7.36
N ALA A 19 -0.33 -0.18 7.09
CA ALA A 19 -0.20 1.20 7.53
C ALA A 19 -0.08 1.23 9.05
N LEU A 20 -0.90 0.47 9.78
CA LEU A 20 -0.82 0.37 11.24
C LEU A 20 0.55 -0.15 11.73
N LEU A 21 1.10 -1.20 11.09
CA LEU A 21 2.48 -1.65 11.37
C LEU A 21 3.50 -0.54 11.09
N GLY A 22 3.37 0.16 9.97
CA GLY A 22 4.24 1.28 9.59
C GLY A 22 4.22 2.42 10.61
N VAL A 23 3.03 2.78 11.12
CA VAL A 23 2.86 3.75 12.21
C VAL A 23 3.61 3.28 13.47
N ALA A 24 3.38 2.03 13.88
CA ALA A 24 4.02 1.47 15.07
C ALA A 24 5.56 1.47 14.97
N LEU A 25 6.10 1.14 13.79
CA LEU A 25 7.53 1.21 13.52
C LEU A 25 8.05 2.66 13.47
N GLY A 26 7.27 3.59 12.94
CA GLY A 26 7.61 5.01 12.92
C GLY A 26 7.82 5.58 14.32
N PHE A 27 6.90 5.24 15.24
CA PHE A 27 7.04 5.61 16.64
C PHE A 27 8.23 4.93 17.33
N LEU A 28 8.49 3.65 17.03
CA LEU A 28 9.66 2.96 17.58
C LEU A 28 11.00 3.58 17.13
N LEU A 29 11.04 4.11 15.91
CA LEU A 29 12.25 4.68 15.32
C LEU A 29 12.37 6.20 15.51
N ASP A 30 11.39 6.84 16.18
CA ASP A 30 11.29 8.31 16.33
C ASP A 30 11.31 9.07 15.00
N ILE A 31 10.73 8.46 13.96
CA ILE A 31 10.63 9.02 12.60
C ILE A 31 9.22 9.59 12.40
N SER A 32 9.09 10.66 11.62
CA SER A 32 7.78 11.22 11.25
C SER A 32 6.81 10.13 10.77
N PRO A 33 5.61 10.01 11.36
CA PRO A 33 4.67 8.92 11.07
C PRO A 33 4.33 8.78 9.58
N THR A 34 4.22 9.89 8.86
CA THR A 34 3.95 9.94 7.42
C THR A 34 5.01 9.19 6.60
N ILE A 35 6.30 9.42 6.88
CA ILE A 35 7.40 8.71 6.21
C ILE A 35 7.38 7.23 6.58
N ALA A 36 7.17 6.91 7.86
CA ALA A 36 7.17 5.53 8.32
C ALA A 36 6.03 4.69 7.73
N VAL A 37 4.82 5.25 7.65
CA VAL A 37 3.67 4.65 6.97
C VAL A 37 3.95 4.45 5.49
N THR A 38 4.49 5.48 4.83
CA THR A 38 4.82 5.40 3.40
C THR A 38 5.81 4.28 3.13
N VAL A 39 6.91 4.21 3.88
CA VAL A 39 7.92 3.17 3.74
C VAL A 39 7.37 1.79 4.09
N GLY A 40 6.55 1.67 5.14
CA GLY A 40 5.91 0.41 5.55
C GLY A 40 4.95 -0.15 4.49
N CYS A 41 4.05 0.68 3.98
CA CYS A 41 3.14 0.31 2.89
C CYS A 41 3.90 -0.06 1.62
N LEU A 42 4.96 0.69 1.27
CA LEU A 42 5.78 0.41 0.09
C LEU A 42 6.54 -0.91 0.23
N LEU A 43 7.15 -1.16 1.40
CA LEU A 43 7.83 -2.41 1.72
C LEU A 43 6.87 -3.60 1.64
N LEU A 44 5.67 -3.49 2.21
CA LEU A 44 4.71 -4.59 2.15
C LEU A 44 4.21 -4.81 0.71
N ALA A 45 3.96 -3.76 -0.05
CA ALA A 45 3.57 -3.87 -1.45
C ALA A 45 4.65 -4.58 -2.28
N VAL A 46 5.93 -4.24 -2.07
CA VAL A 46 7.07 -4.92 -2.71
C VAL A 46 7.17 -6.37 -2.25
N LEU A 47 7.01 -6.65 -0.96
CA LEU A 47 7.02 -8.01 -0.42
C LEU A 47 5.90 -8.86 -1.03
N LEU A 48 4.69 -8.31 -1.14
CA LEU A 48 3.55 -8.94 -1.79
C LEU A 48 3.84 -9.25 -3.26
N VAL A 49 4.36 -8.29 -4.02
CA VAL A 49 4.69 -8.46 -5.44
C VAL A 49 5.75 -9.56 -5.61
N THR A 50 6.82 -9.52 -4.82
CA THR A 50 7.91 -10.49 -4.92
C THR A 50 7.46 -11.91 -4.54
N LEU A 51 6.63 -12.05 -3.52
CA LEU A 51 6.03 -13.34 -3.14
C LEU A 51 5.09 -13.88 -4.23
N GLN A 52 4.26 -13.01 -4.84
CA GLN A 52 3.39 -13.40 -5.95
C GLN A 52 4.17 -13.83 -7.21
N GLN A 53 5.36 -13.28 -7.45
CA GLN A 53 6.21 -13.68 -8.58
C GLN A 53 6.94 -15.00 -8.33
N ARG A 54 7.27 -15.33 -7.08
CA ARG A 54 8.07 -16.52 -6.73
C ARG A 54 7.24 -17.78 -6.47
N GLN A 55 5.98 -17.64 -6.09
CA GLN A 55 5.13 -18.75 -5.69
C GLN A 55 3.86 -18.83 -6.55
N PRO A 56 3.45 -20.01 -7.05
CA PRO A 56 2.17 -20.21 -7.72
C PRO A 56 1.01 -20.28 -6.71
N LEU A 57 1.09 -19.48 -5.64
CA LEU A 57 0.05 -19.37 -4.62
C LEU A 57 -1.03 -18.42 -5.13
N ALA A 58 -2.30 -18.72 -4.83
CA ALA A 58 -3.38 -17.79 -5.12
C ALA A 58 -3.12 -16.47 -4.37
N SER A 59 -3.23 -15.34 -5.06
CA SER A 59 -3.03 -14.01 -4.47
C SER A 59 -3.85 -13.79 -3.19
N ASP A 60 -5.04 -14.39 -3.12
CA ASP A 60 -5.93 -14.37 -1.95
C ASP A 60 -5.31 -15.06 -0.73
N THR A 61 -4.55 -16.14 -0.91
CA THR A 61 -3.88 -16.85 0.19
C THR A 61 -2.72 -16.02 0.76
N LEU A 62 -1.94 -15.39 -0.11
CA LEU A 62 -0.84 -14.53 0.33
C LEU A 62 -1.38 -13.30 1.09
N LEU A 63 -2.45 -12.69 0.59
CA LEU A 63 -3.11 -11.56 1.27
C LEU A 63 -3.70 -11.98 2.62
N GLY A 64 -4.38 -13.12 2.68
CA GLY A 64 -4.96 -13.66 3.91
C GLY A 64 -3.94 -14.03 5.00
N ILE A 65 -2.70 -14.36 4.63
CA ILE A 65 -1.60 -14.60 5.59
C ILE A 65 -0.97 -13.28 6.03
N LEU A 66 -0.74 -12.36 5.09
CA LEU A 66 -0.01 -11.13 5.36
C LEU A 66 -0.82 -10.14 6.21
N ALA A 67 -2.12 -10.01 6.00
CA ALA A 67 -2.97 -9.11 6.79
C ALA A 67 -2.87 -9.34 8.32
N PRO A 68 -3.19 -10.54 8.85
CA PRO A 68 -3.09 -10.79 10.30
C PRO A 68 -1.64 -10.84 10.80
N SER A 69 -0.67 -11.27 9.98
CA SER A 69 0.75 -11.26 10.37
C SER A 69 1.25 -9.84 10.62
N THR A 70 0.86 -8.91 9.73
CA THR A 70 1.26 -7.50 9.79
C THR A 70 0.61 -6.80 10.97
N LEU A 71 -0.67 -7.07 11.24
CA LEU A 71 -1.37 -6.61 12.45
C LEU A 71 -0.71 -7.11 13.73
N SER A 72 -0.42 -8.42 13.81
CA SER A 72 0.19 -9.01 15.00
C SER A 72 1.58 -8.42 15.27
N LEU A 73 2.40 -8.25 14.23
CA LEU A 73 3.69 -7.55 14.34
C LEU A 73 3.52 -6.11 14.83
N GLY A 74 2.53 -5.38 14.30
CA GLY A 74 2.27 -3.99 14.70
C GLY A 74 1.88 -3.89 16.17
N LEU A 75 1.03 -4.79 16.66
CA LEU A 75 0.64 -4.87 18.06
C LEU A 75 1.80 -5.27 18.97
N VAL A 76 2.68 -6.18 18.54
CA VAL A 76 3.89 -6.55 19.28
C VAL A 76 4.82 -5.35 19.43
N VAL A 77 5.06 -4.61 18.34
CA VAL A 77 5.87 -3.36 18.36
C VAL A 77 5.25 -2.34 19.31
N LEU A 78 3.92 -2.16 19.25
CA LEU A 78 3.22 -1.24 20.15
C LEU A 78 3.31 -1.67 21.61
N SER A 79 3.31 -2.97 21.91
CA SER A 79 3.44 -3.48 23.28
C SER A 79 4.78 -3.16 23.94
N PHE A 80 5.84 -2.87 23.15
CA PHE A 80 7.12 -2.42 23.68
C PHE A 80 7.13 -0.92 24.04
N MET A 81 6.13 -0.15 23.60
CA MET A 81 5.99 1.28 23.88
C MET A 81 5.24 1.50 25.21
N HIS A 82 5.96 1.48 26.34
CA HIS A 82 5.35 1.67 27.68
C HIS A 82 4.99 3.14 28.02
N GLU A 83 5.60 4.13 27.36
CA GLU A 83 5.49 5.56 27.72
C GLU A 83 4.64 6.40 26.77
N VAL A 84 4.18 5.83 25.67
CA VAL A 84 3.49 6.56 24.61
C VAL A 84 1.98 6.44 24.83
N ARG A 85 1.44 7.31 25.70
CA ARG A 85 -0.01 7.59 25.79
C ARG A 85 -0.48 8.34 24.55
N ILE A 86 -0.34 7.73 23.37
CA ILE A 86 -0.93 8.28 22.16
C ILE A 86 -2.39 7.87 22.15
N ASP A 87 -3.24 8.87 21.98
CA ASP A 87 -4.65 8.69 21.71
C ASP A 87 -4.79 8.01 20.34
N LEU A 88 -4.68 6.68 20.32
CA LEU A 88 -4.86 5.86 19.13
C LEU A 88 -6.20 6.21 18.45
N MET A 89 -7.20 6.65 19.22
CA MET A 89 -8.48 7.14 18.70
C MET A 89 -8.30 8.44 17.90
N ALA A 90 -7.50 9.41 18.36
CA ALA A 90 -7.28 10.65 17.61
C ALA A 90 -6.52 10.42 16.29
N TYR A 91 -5.60 9.46 16.25
CA TYR A 91 -4.87 9.12 15.02
C TYR A 91 -5.70 8.23 14.07
N LEU A 92 -6.44 7.26 14.62
CA LEU A 92 -7.23 6.29 13.85
C LEU A 92 -8.55 6.88 13.32
N PHE A 93 -9.10 7.91 13.98
CA PHE A 93 -10.21 8.70 13.47
C PHE A 93 -9.74 9.92 12.64
N GLY A 94 -8.46 10.29 12.75
CA GLY A 94 -7.88 11.46 12.11
C GLY A 94 -8.33 12.76 12.77
N ASP A 95 -7.38 13.51 13.32
CA ASP A 95 -7.67 14.89 13.74
C ASP A 95 -7.50 15.83 12.53
N LEU A 96 -8.62 16.16 11.88
CA LEU A 96 -8.65 17.14 10.79
C LEU A 96 -8.08 18.51 11.22
N LEU A 97 -8.06 18.82 12.53
CA LEU A 97 -7.52 20.07 13.07
C LEU A 97 -5.99 20.05 13.22
N ALA A 98 -5.36 18.88 13.23
CA ALA A 98 -3.91 18.73 13.37
C ALA A 98 -3.15 18.76 12.02
N ILE A 99 -3.88 18.81 10.90
CA ILE A 99 -3.29 18.80 9.56
C ILE A 99 -2.61 20.14 9.28
N SER A 100 -1.29 20.10 9.09
CA SER A 100 -0.49 21.26 8.69
C SER A 100 -0.67 21.54 7.19
N PRO A 101 -0.55 22.81 6.73
CA PRO A 101 -0.48 23.11 5.30
C PRO A 101 0.66 22.37 4.57
N ALA A 102 1.72 21.96 5.28
CA ALA A 102 2.79 21.12 4.73
C ALA A 102 2.31 19.69 4.40
N ASP A 103 1.47 19.10 5.27
CA ASP A 103 0.91 17.77 5.04
C ASP A 103 -0.03 17.80 3.83
N LEU A 104 -0.80 18.89 3.67
CA LEU A 104 -1.67 19.10 2.53
C LEU A 104 -0.88 19.17 1.20
N THR A 105 0.27 19.85 1.17
CA THR A 105 1.12 19.87 -0.04
C THR A 105 1.66 18.49 -0.37
N TRP A 106 2.02 17.70 0.65
CA TRP A 106 2.52 16.34 0.44
C TRP A 106 1.45 15.43 -0.15
N ILE A 107 0.22 15.53 0.36
CA ILE A 107 -0.94 14.80 -0.16
C ILE A 107 -1.23 15.20 -1.60
N LEU A 108 -1.23 16.51 -1.89
CA LEU A 108 -1.52 17.03 -3.21
C LEU A 108 -0.46 16.56 -4.23
N ASP A 109 0.82 16.66 -3.90
CA ASP A 109 1.93 16.26 -4.76
C ASP A 109 1.92 14.74 -5.00
N GLY A 110 1.72 13.95 -3.95
CA GLY A 110 1.61 12.49 -4.05
C GLY A 110 0.42 12.06 -4.92
N SER A 111 -0.74 12.68 -4.71
CA SER A 111 -1.95 12.41 -5.49
C SER A 111 -1.78 12.78 -6.96
N ALA A 112 -1.19 13.96 -7.23
CA ALA A 112 -0.92 14.44 -8.58
C ALA A 112 0.07 13.51 -9.32
N LEU A 113 1.14 13.07 -8.64
CA LEU A 113 2.11 12.12 -9.19
C LEU A 113 1.45 10.81 -9.62
N VAL A 114 0.58 10.25 -8.75
CA VAL A 114 -0.15 9.02 -9.07
C VAL A 114 -1.10 9.23 -10.25
N LEU A 115 -1.83 10.35 -10.29
CA LEU A 115 -2.70 10.69 -11.42
C LEU A 115 -1.94 10.76 -12.75
N VAL A 116 -0.80 11.44 -12.77
CA VAL A 116 0.06 11.54 -13.96
C VAL A 116 0.54 10.16 -14.42
N LEU A 117 0.99 9.32 -13.49
CA LEU A 117 1.42 7.96 -13.77
C LEU A 117 0.27 7.09 -14.30
N ILE A 118 -0.93 7.20 -13.73
CA ILE A 118 -2.11 6.47 -14.22
C ILE A 118 -2.46 6.90 -15.65
N VAL A 119 -2.44 8.20 -15.94
CA VAL A 119 -2.71 8.72 -17.30
C VAL A 119 -1.65 8.23 -18.29
N ALA A 120 -0.37 8.26 -17.89
CA ALA A 120 0.73 7.78 -18.73
C ALA A 120 0.67 6.27 -18.99
N LEU A 121 0.30 5.47 -17.99
CA LEU A 121 0.19 4.01 -18.08
C LEU A 121 -1.22 3.51 -18.45
N TRP A 122 -2.14 4.39 -18.82
CA TRP A 122 -3.54 4.05 -19.05
C TRP A 122 -3.74 2.96 -20.12
N ARG A 123 -3.06 3.09 -21.25
CA ARG A 123 -3.11 2.14 -22.38
C ARG A 123 -2.61 0.74 -21.99
N PRO A 124 -1.38 0.57 -21.47
CA PRO A 124 -0.89 -0.75 -21.09
C PRO A 124 -1.65 -1.35 -19.91
N LEU A 125 -2.13 -0.54 -18.95
CA LEU A 125 -2.97 -1.01 -17.85
C LEU A 125 -4.31 -1.55 -18.35
N LEU A 126 -4.96 -0.89 -19.32
CA LEU A 126 -6.17 -1.42 -19.94
C LEU A 126 -5.92 -2.74 -20.68
N ALA A 127 -4.84 -2.82 -21.46
CA ALA A 127 -4.50 -4.01 -22.22
C ALA A 127 -4.33 -5.26 -21.33
N ILE A 128 -3.57 -5.14 -20.23
CA ILE A 128 -3.37 -6.26 -19.30
C ILE A 128 -4.64 -6.66 -18.54
N THR A 129 -5.61 -5.75 -18.40
CA THR A 129 -6.84 -6.01 -17.64
C THR A 129 -7.90 -6.67 -18.50
N VAL A 130 -7.91 -6.36 -19.79
CA VAL A 130 -8.83 -6.94 -20.76
C VAL A 130 -8.40 -8.36 -21.14
N HIS A 131 -7.15 -8.55 -21.57
CA HIS A 131 -6.62 -9.88 -21.93
C HIS A 131 -5.13 -10.00 -21.60
N GLU A 132 -4.81 -10.59 -20.45
CA GLU A 132 -3.42 -10.74 -19.98
C GLU A 132 -2.56 -11.60 -20.92
N GLU A 133 -3.12 -12.66 -21.49
CA GLU A 133 -2.42 -13.53 -22.44
C GLU A 133 -2.12 -12.81 -23.75
N LEU A 134 -3.05 -12.01 -24.26
CA LEU A 134 -2.87 -11.24 -25.48
C LEU A 134 -1.79 -10.15 -25.30
N ALA A 135 -1.81 -9.44 -24.16
CA ALA A 135 -0.78 -8.46 -23.83
C ALA A 135 0.62 -9.09 -23.71
N ARG A 136 0.72 -10.33 -23.24
CA ARG A 136 1.99 -11.08 -23.18
C ARG A 136 2.49 -11.45 -24.57
N VAL A 137 1.59 -11.82 -25.49
CA VAL A 137 1.91 -12.12 -26.89
C VAL A 137 2.31 -10.84 -27.66
N GLU A 138 1.72 -9.70 -27.32
CA GLU A 138 2.10 -8.37 -27.86
C GLU A 138 3.45 -7.85 -27.33
N GLY A 139 4.14 -8.59 -26.46
CA GLY A 139 5.45 -8.22 -25.92
C GLY A 139 5.41 -7.19 -24.79
N LEU A 140 4.23 -6.91 -24.21
CA LEU A 140 4.14 -6.02 -23.05
C LEU A 140 4.71 -6.69 -21.80
N PRO A 141 5.48 -5.97 -20.97
CA PRO A 141 6.04 -6.51 -19.73
C PRO A 141 4.96 -6.58 -18.64
N VAL A 142 4.09 -7.59 -18.73
CA VAL A 142 2.93 -7.80 -17.84
C VAL A 142 3.33 -7.80 -16.36
N ALA A 143 4.48 -8.39 -16.02
CA ALA A 143 4.98 -8.43 -14.65
C ALA A 143 5.36 -7.03 -14.13
N ALA A 144 5.98 -6.19 -14.96
CA ALA A 144 6.35 -4.82 -14.60
C ALA A 144 5.10 -3.93 -14.47
N LEU A 145 4.13 -4.06 -15.38
CA LEU A 145 2.86 -3.33 -15.32
C LEU A 145 2.03 -3.71 -14.09
N ARG A 146 2.05 -5.00 -13.72
CA ARG A 146 1.45 -5.50 -12.49
C ARG A 146 2.08 -4.88 -11.24
N MET A 147 3.41 -4.83 -11.20
CA MET A 147 4.17 -4.20 -10.11
C MET A 147 3.88 -2.69 -10.03
N ALA A 148 3.84 -2.01 -11.18
CA ALA A 148 3.52 -0.58 -11.25
C ALA A 148 2.13 -0.29 -10.69
N LEU A 149 1.12 -1.08 -11.04
CA LEU A 149 -0.23 -0.91 -10.49
C LEU A 149 -0.28 -1.12 -8.97
N MET A 150 0.41 -2.15 -8.46
CA MET A 150 0.44 -2.42 -7.01
C MET A 150 1.17 -1.32 -6.24
N LEU A 151 2.28 -0.81 -6.77
CA LEU A 151 3.00 0.33 -6.20
C LEU A 151 2.14 1.60 -6.21
N LEU A 152 1.45 1.89 -7.32
CA LEU A 152 0.55 3.04 -7.41
C LEU A 152 -0.55 2.97 -6.36
N ILE A 153 -1.18 1.81 -6.17
CA ILE A 153 -2.19 1.62 -5.13
C ILE A 153 -1.61 1.79 -3.73
N ALA A 154 -0.41 1.24 -3.47
CA ALA A 154 0.27 1.38 -2.19
C ALA A 154 0.62 2.85 -1.88
N VAL A 155 1.07 3.61 -2.87
CA VAL A 155 1.35 5.04 -2.72
C VAL A 155 0.07 5.81 -2.43
N VAL A 156 -1.02 5.56 -3.15
CA VAL A 156 -2.31 6.22 -2.88
C VAL A 156 -2.78 5.94 -1.45
N ILE A 157 -2.69 4.70 -0.99
CA ILE A 157 -3.12 4.32 0.37
C ILE A 157 -2.17 4.90 1.42
N ALA A 158 -0.87 5.00 1.14
CA ALA A 158 0.10 5.59 2.06
C ALA A 158 -0.06 7.12 2.21
N VAL A 159 -0.54 7.78 1.15
CA VAL A 159 -0.73 9.24 1.11
C VAL A 159 -2.10 9.65 1.67
N ALA A 160 -3.09 8.76 1.64
CA ALA A 160 -4.44 8.99 2.18
C ALA A 160 -4.49 8.81 3.70
#